data_AF-A0A7S2UR46-F1
#
_entry.id   AF-A0A7S2UR46-F1
#
_cell.length_a   1.000
_cell.length_b   1.000
_cell.length_c   1.000
_cell.angle_alpha   90.00
_cell.angle_beta   90.00
_cell.angle_gamma   90.00
#
_symmetry.space_group_name_H-M   'P 1'
#
loop_
_entity.id
_entity.type
_entity.pdbx_description
1 polymer ?
#
loop_
_entity_poly.entity_id
_entity_poly.type
_entity_poly.pdbx_seq_one_letter_code
_entity_poly.pdbx_strand_id
1 'polypeptide(L)'
;MVEPFLTFSPNRKLRKILWTAWTQRGALDSTRNNTAIAVEILRLRRRMGHLHGCPTFAHYQCQDRMAQTPSRVMELLETVWEKAKESANRERETLETYVRAHEGPNSEVESVEFWDWRYYAEKVRQERYNFDQTKLKPYLSLTDATAALFDVSYKLFGLEYIERPDIPLYHPDAKLYEVREGEKLVALFIHDNFARPYKSSGAWMSEYRSQHGNFVTGENKMNGIPIISNNNNFAKGQGATLLSMDDASTLFHEMGHAHHGMLSNVTYKRLSGTNVLTDFVELPSQLMEHWLEQPEVLQSFQHHETGESIPLELLDQLKAADNFNNGFETVEYT
;
A
#
# COMPACT_ATOMS: atom_id res chain seq x y z
N MET A 1 6.85 -12.29 0.53
CA MET A 1 8.19 -12.42 -0.10
C MET A 1 8.18 -13.22 -1.41
N VAL A 2 7.16 -13.07 -2.28
CA VAL A 2 7.19 -13.72 -3.61
C VAL A 2 7.80 -12.79 -4.64
N GLU A 3 7.33 -11.55 -4.64
CA GLU A 3 7.73 -10.52 -5.59
C GLU A 3 9.24 -10.21 -5.61
N PRO A 4 9.94 -9.97 -4.47
CA PRO A 4 11.39 -9.78 -4.51
C PRO A 4 12.16 -10.94 -5.16
N PHE A 5 11.69 -12.18 -4.97
CA PHE A 5 12.32 -13.34 -5.62
C PHE A 5 12.09 -13.32 -7.13
N LEU A 6 10.89 -12.97 -7.59
CA LEU A 6 10.58 -12.84 -9.02
C LEU A 6 11.35 -11.69 -9.67
N THR A 7 11.61 -10.60 -8.94
CA THR A 7 12.35 -9.43 -9.43
C THR A 7 13.85 -9.68 -9.52
N PHE A 8 14.47 -10.29 -8.51
CA PHE A 8 15.95 -10.33 -8.40
C PHE A 8 16.58 -11.69 -8.71
N SER A 9 15.84 -12.80 -8.66
CA SER A 9 16.42 -14.13 -8.87
C SER A 9 16.77 -14.37 -10.34
N PRO A 10 18.04 -14.65 -10.70
CA PRO A 10 18.39 -15.00 -12.07
C PRO A 10 17.91 -16.40 -12.48
N ASN A 11 17.47 -17.23 -11.53
CA ASN A 11 17.06 -18.60 -11.81
C ASN A 11 15.62 -18.66 -12.32
N ARG A 12 15.46 -18.62 -13.64
CA ARG A 12 14.15 -18.67 -14.33
C ARG A 12 13.30 -19.86 -13.93
N LYS A 13 13.88 -21.06 -13.81
CA LYS A 13 13.16 -22.28 -13.41
C LYS A 13 12.53 -22.11 -12.03
N LEU A 14 13.25 -21.53 -11.08
CA LEU A 14 12.71 -21.25 -9.74
C LEU A 14 11.65 -20.15 -9.75
N ARG A 15 11.82 -19.09 -10.57
CA ARG A 15 10.78 -18.06 -10.75
C ARG A 15 9.48 -18.68 -11.25
N LYS A 16 9.54 -19.56 -12.25
CA LYS A 16 8.39 -20.30 -12.78
C LYS A 16 7.70 -21.17 -11.74
N ILE A 17 8.47 -21.94 -10.97
CA ILE A 17 7.94 -22.78 -9.89
C ILE A 17 7.23 -21.90 -8.85
N LEU A 18 7.88 -20.83 -8.41
CA LEU A 18 7.33 -19.92 -7.39
C LEU A 18 6.06 -19.22 -7.87
N TRP A 19 6.07 -18.68 -9.10
CA TRP A 19 4.89 -18.04 -9.71
C TRP A 19 3.71 -19.00 -9.80
N THR A 20 3.96 -20.24 -10.25
CA THR A 20 2.92 -21.26 -10.36
C THR A 20 2.34 -21.61 -8.99
N ALA A 21 3.20 -21.83 -7.99
CA ALA A 21 2.75 -22.08 -6.62
C ALA A 21 1.98 -20.90 -6.03
N TRP A 22 2.40 -19.67 -6.33
CA TRP A 22 1.80 -18.43 -5.82
C TRP A 22 0.39 -18.19 -6.37
N THR A 23 0.22 -18.34 -7.69
CA THR A 23 -1.06 -18.14 -8.41
C THR A 23 -2.06 -19.28 -8.19
N GLN A 24 -1.58 -20.47 -7.80
CA GLN A 24 -2.46 -21.62 -7.48
C GLN A 24 -2.82 -21.71 -6.00
N ARG A 25 -2.38 -20.79 -5.14
CA ARG A 25 -2.76 -20.78 -3.72
C ARG A 25 -4.28 -20.77 -3.56
N GLY A 26 -4.77 -21.55 -2.61
CA GLY A 26 -6.20 -21.78 -2.44
C GLY A 26 -6.81 -22.77 -3.44
N ALA A 27 -6.00 -23.41 -4.30
CA ALA A 27 -6.44 -24.52 -5.16
C ALA A 27 -5.51 -25.76 -5.09
N LEU A 28 -4.28 -25.60 -4.60
CA LEU A 28 -3.25 -26.67 -4.53
C LEU A 28 -3.59 -27.84 -3.59
N ASP A 29 -4.33 -27.59 -2.52
CA ASP A 29 -4.62 -28.57 -1.47
C ASP A 29 -6.12 -28.66 -1.26
N SER A 30 -6.68 -29.88 -1.35
CA SER A 30 -8.10 -30.12 -1.17
C SER A 30 -8.66 -29.63 0.16
N THR A 31 -7.86 -29.62 1.23
CA THR A 31 -8.26 -29.18 2.57
C THR A 31 -8.24 -27.65 2.72
N ARG A 32 -7.59 -26.94 1.79
CA ARG A 32 -7.47 -25.48 1.74
C ARG A 32 -7.96 -24.92 0.40
N ASN A 33 -8.85 -25.66 -0.27
CA ASN A 33 -9.37 -25.28 -1.58
C ASN A 33 -10.53 -24.29 -1.44
N ASN A 34 -10.35 -23.09 -1.98
CA ASN A 34 -11.29 -21.98 -1.91
C ASN A 34 -12.27 -21.95 -3.10
N THR A 35 -12.12 -22.82 -4.10
CA THR A 35 -12.95 -22.79 -5.32
C THR A 35 -14.42 -23.04 -5.00
N ALA A 36 -14.75 -24.06 -4.21
CA ALA A 36 -16.13 -24.36 -3.84
C ALA A 36 -16.76 -23.21 -3.02
N ILE A 37 -15.98 -22.65 -2.08
CA ILE A 37 -16.38 -21.50 -1.25
C ILE A 37 -16.64 -20.28 -2.13
N ALA A 38 -15.77 -19.97 -3.10
CA ALA A 38 -15.94 -18.85 -4.00
C ALA A 38 -17.21 -18.98 -4.85
N VAL A 39 -17.50 -20.18 -5.38
CA VAL A 39 -18.73 -20.45 -6.12
C VAL A 39 -19.96 -20.26 -5.24
N GLU A 40 -19.92 -20.73 -4.00
CA GLU A 40 -21.01 -20.53 -3.04
C GLU A 40 -21.22 -19.04 -2.72
N ILE A 41 -20.15 -18.28 -2.46
CA ILE A 41 -20.19 -16.83 -2.26
C ILE A 41 -20.86 -16.13 -3.45
N LEU A 42 -20.50 -16.48 -4.69
CA LEU A 42 -21.10 -15.88 -5.89
C LEU A 42 -22.59 -16.19 -6.01
N ARG A 43 -23.01 -17.43 -5.70
CA ARG A 43 -24.43 -17.81 -5.68
C ARG A 43 -25.21 -17.03 -4.62
N LEU A 44 -24.65 -16.92 -3.40
CA LEU A 44 -25.25 -16.19 -2.30
C LEU A 44 -25.35 -14.69 -2.60
N ARG A 45 -24.29 -14.08 -3.14
CA ARG A 45 -24.27 -12.68 -3.58
C ARG A 45 -25.32 -12.41 -4.66
N ARG A 46 -25.43 -13.27 -5.67
CA ARG A 46 -26.48 -13.17 -6.68
C ARG A 46 -27.86 -13.19 -6.03
N ARG A 47 -28.13 -14.15 -5.14
CA ARG A 47 -29.41 -14.24 -4.42
C ARG A 47 -29.68 -12.98 -3.60
N MET A 48 -28.67 -12.46 -2.89
CA MET A 48 -28.78 -11.24 -2.09
C MET A 48 -29.18 -10.04 -2.95
N GLY A 49 -28.54 -9.82 -4.10
CA GLY A 49 -28.93 -8.76 -5.02
C GLY A 49 -30.42 -8.85 -5.43
N HIS A 50 -30.89 -10.04 -5.81
CA HIS A 50 -32.29 -10.25 -6.21
C HIS A 50 -33.28 -10.02 -5.07
N LEU A 51 -32.94 -10.46 -3.84
CA LEU A 51 -33.79 -10.24 -2.66
C LEU A 51 -33.94 -8.75 -2.31
N HIS A 52 -32.95 -7.93 -2.64
CA HIS A 52 -32.99 -6.48 -2.51
C HIS A 52 -33.56 -5.77 -3.76
N GLY A 53 -34.18 -6.49 -4.69
CA GLY A 53 -34.79 -5.93 -5.91
C GLY A 53 -33.78 -5.44 -6.94
N CYS A 54 -32.50 -5.78 -6.81
CA CYS A 54 -31.44 -5.40 -7.73
C CYS A 54 -31.21 -6.49 -8.79
N PRO A 55 -30.87 -6.13 -10.06
CA PRO A 55 -30.60 -7.11 -11.11
C PRO A 55 -29.39 -8.02 -10.81
N THR A 56 -28.35 -7.46 -10.18
CA THR A 56 -27.13 -8.19 -9.81
C THR A 56 -26.63 -7.74 -8.44
N PHE A 57 -25.71 -8.52 -7.86
CA PHE A 57 -25.01 -8.10 -6.64
C PHE A 57 -24.25 -6.78 -6.83
N ALA A 58 -23.68 -6.54 -8.01
CA ALA A 58 -22.96 -5.29 -8.29
C ALA A 58 -23.90 -4.07 -8.21
N HIS A 59 -25.14 -4.18 -8.72
CA HIS A 59 -26.13 -3.11 -8.58
C HIS A 59 -26.47 -2.85 -7.12
N TYR A 60 -26.64 -3.90 -6.32
CA TYR A 60 -26.86 -3.79 -4.88
C TYR A 60 -25.68 -3.09 -4.18
N GLN A 61 -24.44 -3.53 -4.44
CA GLN A 61 -23.25 -2.93 -3.84
C GLN A 61 -23.09 -1.46 -4.21
N CYS A 62 -23.43 -1.07 -5.44
CA CYS A 62 -23.25 0.31 -5.89
C CYS A 62 -24.27 1.30 -5.31
N GLN A 63 -25.34 0.84 -4.64
CA GLN A 63 -26.33 1.75 -4.04
C GLN A 63 -25.70 2.69 -3.00
N ASP A 64 -24.78 2.16 -2.20
CA ASP A 64 -24.02 2.92 -1.19
C ASP A 64 -22.57 3.12 -1.65
N ARG A 65 -22.39 3.61 -2.88
CA ARG A 65 -21.08 3.94 -3.50
C ARG A 65 -21.18 5.25 -4.27
N MET A 66 -20.08 6.00 -4.34
CA MET A 66 -19.96 7.21 -5.17
C MET A 66 -20.21 6.90 -6.65
N ALA A 67 -19.78 5.72 -7.12
CA ALA A 67 -19.99 5.28 -8.50
C ALA A 67 -21.48 5.08 -8.85
N GLN A 68 -22.35 4.81 -7.87
CA GLN A 68 -23.81 4.60 -7.98
C GLN A 68 -24.29 3.44 -8.85
N THR A 69 -23.62 3.11 -9.96
CA THR A 69 -24.01 2.03 -10.88
C THR A 69 -22.81 1.22 -11.35
N PRO A 70 -22.98 -0.09 -11.63
CA PRO A 70 -21.92 -0.91 -12.21
C PRO A 70 -21.43 -0.41 -13.57
N SER A 71 -22.31 0.21 -14.38
CA SER A 71 -21.93 0.75 -15.69
C SER A 71 -20.92 1.88 -15.59
N ARG A 72 -21.07 2.79 -14.60
CA ARG A 72 -20.08 3.85 -14.37
C ARG A 72 -18.75 3.32 -13.86
N VAL A 73 -18.77 2.25 -13.07
CA VAL A 73 -17.55 1.55 -12.66
C VAL A 73 -16.82 1.02 -13.89
N MET A 74 -17.53 0.28 -14.76
CA MET A 74 -16.93 -0.26 -15.99
C MET A 74 -16.42 0.82 -16.93
N GLU A 75 -17.17 1.91 -17.12
CA GLU A 75 -16.75 3.05 -17.95
C GLU A 75 -15.41 3.63 -17.49
N LEU A 76 -15.23 3.83 -16.18
CA LEU A 76 -13.97 4.30 -15.61
C LEU A 76 -12.84 3.28 -15.83
N LEU A 77 -13.09 2.00 -15.49
CA LEU A 77 -12.09 0.95 -15.60
C LEU A 77 -11.65 0.73 -17.05
N GLU A 78 -12.58 0.66 -18.00
CA GLU A 78 -12.29 0.47 -19.43
C GLU A 78 -11.52 1.66 -20.00
N THR A 79 -11.88 2.90 -19.63
CA THR A 79 -11.17 4.12 -20.05
C THR A 79 -9.69 4.11 -19.66
N VAL A 80 -9.39 3.61 -18.45
CA VAL A 80 -8.01 3.51 -17.95
C VAL A 80 -7.32 2.30 -18.57
N TRP A 81 -7.99 1.15 -18.59
CA TRP A 81 -7.46 -0.13 -19.08
C TRP A 81 -7.04 -0.07 -20.55
N GLU A 82 -7.83 0.56 -21.43
CA GLU A 82 -7.48 0.68 -22.85
C GLU A 82 -6.13 1.37 -23.06
N LYS A 83 -5.89 2.48 -22.36
CA LYS A 83 -4.62 3.23 -22.42
C LYS A 83 -3.47 2.48 -21.75
N ALA A 84 -3.76 1.86 -20.60
CA ALA A 84 -2.78 1.07 -19.86
C ALA A 84 -2.28 -0.11 -20.69
N LYS A 85 -3.19 -0.79 -21.40
CA LYS A 85 -2.87 -1.91 -22.30
C LYS A 85 -1.96 -1.49 -23.45
N GLU A 86 -2.20 -0.33 -24.06
CA GLU A 86 -1.30 0.20 -25.10
C GLU A 86 0.12 0.45 -24.53
N SER A 87 0.23 0.98 -23.32
CA SER A 87 1.52 1.15 -22.64
C SER A 87 2.18 -0.19 -22.30
N ALA A 88 1.44 -1.12 -21.70
CA ALA A 88 1.91 -2.45 -21.33
C ALA A 88 2.43 -3.23 -22.55
N ASN A 89 1.81 -3.10 -23.72
CA ASN A 89 2.29 -3.73 -24.94
C ASN A 89 3.65 -3.14 -25.41
N ARG A 90 3.84 -1.82 -25.29
CA ARG A 90 5.15 -1.18 -25.58
C ARG A 90 6.22 -1.56 -24.57
N GLU A 91 5.84 -1.68 -23.30
CA GLU A 91 6.72 -2.18 -22.24
C GLU A 91 7.13 -3.61 -22.54
N ARG A 92 6.18 -4.49 -22.90
CA ARG A 92 6.47 -5.87 -23.32
C ARG A 92 7.47 -5.93 -24.47
N GLU A 93 7.27 -5.13 -25.51
CA GLU A 93 8.20 -5.07 -26.65
C GLU A 93 9.60 -4.62 -26.22
N THR A 94 9.68 -3.68 -25.27
CA THR A 94 10.94 -3.24 -24.66
C THR A 94 11.63 -4.39 -23.93
N LEU A 95 10.90 -5.15 -23.11
CA LEU A 95 11.43 -6.31 -22.39
C LEU A 95 11.91 -7.40 -23.37
N GLU A 96 11.12 -7.72 -24.38
CA GLU A 96 11.47 -8.74 -25.38
C GLU A 96 12.69 -8.29 -26.22
N THR A 97 12.83 -7.00 -26.51
CA THR A 97 14.01 -6.44 -27.18
C THR A 97 15.25 -6.57 -26.30
N TYR A 98 15.14 -6.27 -25.01
CA TYR A 98 16.22 -6.47 -24.05
C TYR A 98 16.67 -7.92 -24.00
N VAL A 99 15.73 -8.86 -23.89
CA VAL A 99 15.99 -10.31 -23.89
C VAL A 99 16.77 -10.73 -25.14
N ARG A 100 16.31 -10.32 -26.33
CA ARG A 100 16.98 -10.64 -27.60
C ARG A 100 18.41 -10.10 -27.67
N ALA A 101 18.65 -8.92 -27.10
CA ALA A 101 19.97 -8.30 -27.11
C ALA A 101 20.96 -8.96 -26.13
N HIS A 102 20.48 -9.48 -24.99
CA HIS A 102 21.36 -9.88 -23.87
C HIS A 102 21.45 -11.39 -23.62
N GLU A 103 20.40 -12.17 -23.88
CA GLU A 103 20.37 -13.61 -23.56
C GLU A 103 20.94 -14.49 -24.69
N GLY A 104 21.15 -13.92 -25.88
CA GLY A 104 21.79 -14.57 -27.02
C GLY A 104 20.95 -15.68 -27.69
N PRO A 105 21.48 -16.33 -28.75
CA PRO A 105 20.74 -17.28 -29.58
C PRO A 105 20.42 -18.62 -28.91
N ASN A 106 20.98 -18.91 -27.73
CA ASN A 106 20.71 -20.11 -26.93
C ASN A 106 19.79 -19.83 -25.71
N SER A 107 19.15 -18.66 -25.69
CA SER A 107 18.23 -18.28 -24.61
C SER A 107 17.05 -19.26 -24.50
N GLU A 108 16.71 -19.66 -23.26
CA GLU A 108 15.47 -20.39 -22.97
C GLU A 108 14.21 -19.48 -23.03
N VAL A 109 14.38 -18.20 -23.33
CA VAL A 109 13.34 -17.16 -23.33
C VAL A 109 13.03 -16.74 -24.77
N GLU A 110 12.06 -17.42 -25.38
CA GLU A 110 11.52 -17.06 -26.70
C GLU A 110 10.59 -15.84 -26.62
N SER A 111 9.81 -15.75 -25.55
CA SER A 111 8.92 -14.65 -25.19
C SER A 111 8.96 -14.37 -23.69
N VAL A 112 8.68 -13.13 -23.31
CA VAL A 112 8.54 -12.77 -21.89
C VAL A 112 7.24 -13.36 -21.34
N GLU A 113 7.37 -14.26 -20.36
CA GLU A 113 6.26 -14.90 -19.67
C GLU A 113 5.96 -14.22 -18.32
N PHE A 114 4.87 -14.61 -17.65
CA PHE A 114 4.43 -14.01 -16.38
C PHE A 114 5.49 -14.03 -15.27
N TRP A 115 6.29 -15.11 -15.20
CA TRP A 115 7.38 -15.26 -14.22
C TRP A 115 8.69 -14.58 -14.66
N ASP A 116 8.72 -14.00 -15.85
CA ASP A 116 9.87 -13.31 -16.43
C ASP A 116 9.71 -11.78 -16.38
N TRP A 117 8.48 -11.27 -16.42
CA TRP A 117 8.19 -9.83 -16.48
C TRP A 117 8.95 -9.01 -15.44
N ARG A 118 8.74 -9.29 -14.15
CA ARG A 118 9.35 -8.53 -13.03
C ARG A 118 10.88 -8.55 -13.07
N TYR A 119 11.49 -9.67 -13.50
CA TYR A 119 12.93 -9.79 -13.64
C TYR A 119 13.48 -8.90 -14.76
N TYR A 120 12.89 -9.00 -15.96
CA TYR A 120 13.37 -8.22 -17.10
C TYR A 120 12.98 -6.75 -17.02
N ALA A 121 11.85 -6.41 -16.39
CA ALA A 121 11.49 -5.03 -16.08
C ALA A 121 12.58 -4.38 -15.21
N GLU A 122 13.05 -5.05 -14.16
CA GLU A 122 14.14 -4.53 -13.33
C GLU A 122 15.45 -4.37 -14.12
N LYS A 123 15.76 -5.31 -15.01
CA LYS A 123 16.96 -5.21 -15.86
C LYS A 123 16.91 -4.04 -16.84
N VAL A 124 15.76 -3.84 -17.49
CA VAL A 124 15.54 -2.70 -18.38
C VAL A 124 15.57 -1.39 -17.59
N ARG A 125 14.97 -1.35 -16.39
CA ARG A 125 14.99 -0.17 -15.53
C ARG A 125 16.42 0.24 -15.16
N GLN A 126 17.23 -0.74 -14.74
CA GLN A 126 18.63 -0.51 -14.40
C GLN A 126 19.44 0.02 -15.59
N GLU A 127 19.29 -0.56 -16.78
CA GLU A 127 20.03 -0.10 -17.98
C GLU A 127 19.58 1.29 -18.44
N ARG A 128 18.26 1.52 -18.49
CA ARG A 128 17.70 2.74 -19.09
C ARG A 128 17.84 3.97 -18.20
N TYR A 129 17.75 3.80 -16.89
CA TYR A 129 17.70 4.92 -15.94
C TYR A 129 18.95 5.01 -15.06
N ASN A 130 19.90 4.07 -15.19
CA ASN A 130 21.05 3.93 -14.28
C ASN A 130 20.63 3.88 -12.78
N PHE A 131 19.36 3.57 -12.52
CA PHE A 131 18.76 3.56 -11.22
C PHE A 131 18.72 2.12 -10.71
N ASP A 132 19.31 1.93 -9.53
CA ASP A 132 19.26 0.67 -8.81
C ASP A 132 18.63 0.95 -7.45
N GLN A 133 17.44 0.39 -7.22
CA GLN A 133 16.70 0.57 -5.97
C GLN A 133 17.48 0.06 -4.76
N THR A 134 18.47 -0.82 -4.95
CA THR A 134 19.39 -1.24 -3.88
C THR A 134 20.31 -0.11 -3.41
N LYS A 135 20.59 0.91 -4.24
CA LYS A 135 21.35 2.11 -3.85
C LYS A 135 20.53 3.06 -2.98
N LEU A 136 19.20 3.07 -3.15
CA LEU A 136 18.30 3.92 -2.38
C LEU A 136 17.95 3.30 -1.02
N LYS A 137 17.88 1.97 -0.95
CA LYS A 137 17.52 1.22 0.26
C LYS A 137 18.27 1.60 1.54
N PRO A 138 19.59 1.87 1.54
CA PRO A 138 20.33 2.29 2.73
C PRO A 138 19.88 3.62 3.35
N TYR A 139 19.16 4.45 2.58
CA TYR A 139 18.61 5.73 3.03
C TYR A 139 17.18 5.60 3.59
N LEU A 140 16.44 4.56 3.21
CA LEU A 140 15.02 4.40 3.55
C LEU A 140 14.85 3.68 4.89
N SER A 141 15.37 4.24 5.98
CA SER A 141 15.15 3.67 7.30
C SER A 141 13.70 3.89 7.76
N LEU A 142 13.09 2.92 8.47
CA LEU A 142 11.75 3.06 9.06
C LEU A 142 11.69 4.24 10.04
N THR A 143 12.80 4.52 10.72
CA THR A 143 12.92 5.65 11.64
C THR A 143 12.77 6.97 10.88
N ASP A 144 13.52 7.15 9.80
CA ASP A 144 13.47 8.38 9.00
C ASP A 144 12.14 8.50 8.26
N ALA A 145 11.60 7.39 7.73
CA ALA A 145 10.28 7.36 7.12
C ALA A 145 9.18 7.80 8.11
N THR A 146 9.25 7.33 9.36
CA THR A 146 8.31 7.74 10.41
C THR A 146 8.50 9.21 10.80
N ALA A 147 9.74 9.68 10.90
CA ALA A 147 10.04 11.08 11.21
C ALA A 147 9.55 12.03 10.11
N ALA A 148 9.83 11.70 8.85
CA ALA A 148 9.36 12.44 7.68
C ALA A 148 7.82 12.49 7.63
N LEU A 149 7.16 11.35 7.90
CA LEU A 149 5.70 11.26 7.97
C LEU A 149 5.09 12.15 9.06
N PHE A 150 5.73 12.21 10.24
CA PHE A 150 5.29 13.08 11.33
C PHE A 150 5.55 14.55 11.03
N ASP A 151 6.66 14.89 10.39
CA ASP A 151 6.95 16.25 9.93
C ASP A 151 5.95 16.73 8.87
N VAL A 152 5.60 15.88 7.90
CA VAL A 152 4.52 16.16 6.93
C VAL A 152 3.19 16.37 7.66
N SER A 153 2.85 15.51 8.61
CA SER A 153 1.64 15.66 9.42
C SER A 153 1.60 16.98 10.20
N TYR A 154 2.74 17.40 10.76
CA TYR A 154 2.86 18.68 11.45
C TYR A 154 2.67 19.86 10.49
N LYS A 155 3.34 19.84 9.33
CA LYS A 155 3.26 20.92 8.33
C LYS A 155 1.86 21.09 7.73
N LEU A 156 1.15 19.98 7.50
CA LEU A 156 -0.19 20.01 6.90
C LEU A 156 -1.30 20.28 7.92
N PHE A 157 -1.19 19.70 9.12
CA PHE A 157 -2.30 19.60 10.06
C PHE A 157 -1.97 20.10 11.47
N GLY A 158 -0.74 20.56 11.74
CA GLY A 158 -0.31 21.00 13.06
C GLY A 158 -0.23 19.88 14.11
N LEU A 159 -0.13 18.62 13.67
CA LEU A 159 -0.12 17.45 14.55
C LEU A 159 1.28 17.11 15.07
N GLU A 160 1.40 17.00 16.38
CA GLU A 160 2.58 16.54 17.11
C GLU A 160 2.35 15.13 17.67
N TYR A 161 3.37 14.27 17.61
CA TYR A 161 3.31 12.88 18.05
C TYR A 161 4.24 12.66 19.23
N ILE A 162 3.68 12.47 20.42
CA ILE A 162 4.43 12.27 21.66
C ILE A 162 4.39 10.80 22.04
N GLU A 163 5.53 10.10 21.94
CA GLU A 163 5.63 8.67 22.27
C GLU A 163 5.32 8.42 23.76
N ARG A 164 4.52 7.40 24.04
CA ARG A 164 4.10 6.98 25.39
C ARG A 164 4.58 5.56 25.71
N PRO A 165 5.90 5.37 25.96
CA PRO A 165 6.47 4.05 26.23
C PRO A 165 6.04 3.47 27.58
N ASP A 166 5.44 4.28 28.44
CA ASP A 166 4.95 3.90 29.77
C ASP A 166 3.62 3.12 29.73
N ILE A 167 2.93 3.11 28.59
CA ILE A 167 1.65 2.43 28.42
C ILE A 167 1.86 1.04 27.81
N PRO A 168 1.44 -0.06 28.47
CA PRO A 168 1.60 -1.40 27.93
C PRO A 168 0.70 -1.61 26.71
N LEU A 169 1.25 -2.25 25.68
CA LEU A 169 0.54 -2.63 24.46
C LEU A 169 0.47 -4.16 24.30
N TYR A 170 -0.32 -4.61 23.34
CA TYR A 170 -0.50 -6.03 23.03
C TYR A 170 0.76 -6.69 22.44
N HIS A 171 1.76 -5.91 22.01
CA HIS A 171 3.03 -6.41 21.48
C HIS A 171 4.16 -5.42 21.77
N PRO A 172 5.38 -5.88 22.13
CA PRO A 172 6.51 -5.00 22.50
C PRO A 172 7.03 -4.13 21.35
N ASP A 173 6.80 -4.53 20.10
CA ASP A 173 7.20 -3.74 18.93
C ASP A 173 6.19 -2.68 18.50
N ALA A 174 4.97 -2.70 19.06
CA ALA A 174 4.00 -1.65 18.81
C ALA A 174 4.39 -0.41 19.62
N LYS A 175 4.17 0.78 19.04
CA LYS A 175 4.43 2.05 19.70
C LYS A 175 3.14 2.85 19.84
N LEU A 176 2.94 3.51 20.97
CA LEU A 176 1.80 4.40 21.20
C LEU A 176 2.26 5.85 21.18
N TYR A 177 1.48 6.70 20.55
CA TYR A 177 1.66 8.15 20.51
C TYR A 177 0.39 8.86 21.00
N GLU A 178 0.57 9.87 21.86
CA GLU A 178 -0.41 10.95 21.95
C GLU A 178 -0.26 11.84 20.73
N VAL A 179 -1.36 12.08 20.02
CA VAL A 179 -1.40 12.99 18.89
C VAL A 179 -2.04 14.28 19.34
N ARG A 180 -1.33 15.41 19.23
CA ARG A 180 -1.76 16.71 19.75
C ARG A 180 -1.71 17.81 18.70
N GLU A 181 -2.59 18.80 18.87
CA GLU A 181 -2.60 20.06 18.13
C GLU A 181 -2.41 21.17 19.18
N GLY A 182 -1.15 21.55 19.44
CA GLY A 182 -0.79 22.35 20.62
C GLY A 182 -1.20 21.64 21.92
N GLU A 183 -1.94 22.31 22.80
CA GLU A 183 -2.38 21.72 24.07
C GLU A 183 -3.53 20.71 23.92
N LYS A 184 -4.19 20.65 22.77
CA LYS A 184 -5.36 19.79 22.54
C LYS A 184 -4.92 18.37 22.18
N LEU A 185 -5.36 17.39 22.96
CA LEU A 185 -5.27 15.98 22.57
C LEU A 185 -6.27 15.69 21.44
N VAL A 186 -5.75 15.22 20.30
CA VAL A 186 -6.53 14.89 19.10
C VAL A 186 -6.84 13.40 19.07
N ALA A 187 -5.85 12.53 19.29
CA ALA A 187 -6.01 11.08 19.20
C ALA A 187 -4.97 10.33 20.04
N LEU A 188 -5.21 9.03 20.21
CA LEU A 188 -4.15 8.06 20.51
C LEU A 188 -3.87 7.25 19.25
N PHE A 189 -2.59 7.15 18.86
CA PHE A 189 -2.15 6.47 17.66
C PHE A 189 -1.19 5.33 17.97
N ILE A 190 -1.53 4.12 17.52
CA ILE A 190 -0.69 2.93 17.67
C ILE A 190 -0.01 2.62 16.32
N HIS A 191 1.30 2.49 16.33
CA HIS A 191 2.10 2.22 15.15
C HIS A 191 2.74 0.82 15.28
N ASP A 192 2.28 -0.14 14.48
CA ASP A 192 2.69 -1.56 14.54
C ASP A 192 3.20 -2.06 13.19
N ASN A 193 4.51 -2.00 12.99
CA ASN A 193 5.09 -2.05 11.65
C ASN A 193 5.61 -3.41 11.17
N PHE A 194 5.78 -4.39 12.06
CA PHE A 194 6.55 -5.59 11.73
C PHE A 194 5.68 -6.81 11.47
N ALA A 195 6.08 -7.58 10.45
CA ALA A 195 5.54 -8.89 10.19
C ALA A 195 5.90 -9.87 11.31
N ARG A 196 4.93 -10.70 11.72
CA ARG A 196 5.11 -11.75 12.72
C ARG A 196 4.08 -12.86 12.56
N PRO A 197 4.35 -14.08 13.09
CA PRO A 197 3.36 -15.14 13.10
C PRO A 197 2.03 -14.68 13.71
N TYR A 198 0.92 -15.16 13.15
CA TYR A 198 -0.45 -14.87 13.58
C TYR A 198 -0.93 -13.41 13.39
N LYS A 199 -0.08 -12.50 12.88
CA LYS A 199 -0.52 -11.20 12.34
C LYS A 199 -0.98 -11.40 10.88
N SER A 200 -2.13 -10.85 10.53
CA SER A 200 -2.62 -10.84 9.14
C SER A 200 -1.60 -10.15 8.23
N SER A 201 -1.49 -10.61 6.98
CA SER A 201 -0.62 -9.99 5.97
C SER A 201 -1.23 -8.71 5.39
N GLY A 202 -0.40 -7.86 4.78
CA GLY A 202 -0.81 -6.61 4.14
C GLY A 202 -0.48 -5.40 5.01
N ALA A 203 -1.09 -4.27 4.71
CA ALA A 203 -1.12 -3.10 5.58
C ALA A 203 -2.58 -2.68 5.77
N TRP A 204 -2.89 -2.12 6.94
CA TRP A 204 -4.22 -1.59 7.22
C TRP A 204 -4.26 -0.64 8.43
N MET A 205 -5.23 0.26 8.40
CA MET A 205 -5.66 1.06 9.54
C MET A 205 -6.80 0.36 10.30
N SER A 206 -6.81 0.50 11.62
CA SER A 206 -7.93 0.06 12.47
C SER A 206 -8.32 1.14 13.46
N GLU A 207 -9.61 1.16 13.78
CA GLU A 207 -10.19 2.07 14.76
C GLU A 207 -10.66 1.27 15.98
N TYR A 208 -10.04 1.49 17.14
CA TYR A 208 -10.46 0.91 18.42
C TYR A 208 -11.52 1.76 19.11
N ARG A 209 -11.48 3.08 18.88
CA ARG A 209 -12.50 4.03 19.31
C ARG A 209 -12.64 5.11 18.25
N SER A 210 -13.87 5.30 17.77
CA SER A 210 -14.19 6.36 16.83
C SER A 210 -14.30 7.72 17.50
N GLN A 211 -14.01 8.77 16.75
CA GLN A 211 -14.40 10.11 17.16
C GLN A 211 -15.94 10.22 17.21
N HIS A 212 -16.48 11.00 18.14
CA HIS A 212 -17.89 11.39 18.13
C HIS A 212 -18.21 12.49 19.13
N GLY A 213 -19.24 13.29 18.86
CA GLY A 213 -19.81 14.24 19.82
C GLY A 213 -20.99 13.70 20.65
N ASN A 214 -21.76 12.76 20.11
CA ASN A 214 -23.09 12.39 20.65
C ASN A 214 -23.08 11.52 21.91
N PHE A 215 -21.93 11.03 22.35
CA PHE A 215 -21.75 10.32 23.63
C PHE A 215 -20.74 11.02 24.55
N VAL A 216 -20.42 12.28 24.28
CA VAL A 216 -19.56 13.10 25.13
C VAL A 216 -20.45 13.87 26.10
N THR A 217 -20.61 13.34 27.32
CA THR A 217 -21.48 13.93 28.36
C THR A 217 -20.70 14.29 29.60
N GLY A 218 -21.04 15.42 30.23
CA GLY A 218 -20.44 15.87 31.48
C GLY A 218 -18.93 16.11 31.34
N GLU A 219 -18.15 15.63 32.31
CA GLU A 219 -16.70 15.82 32.37
C GLU A 219 -15.89 14.83 31.52
N ASN A 220 -16.51 13.76 31.00
CA ASN A 220 -15.80 12.71 30.27
C ASN A 220 -15.59 13.05 28.79
N LYS A 221 -14.90 14.17 28.54
CA LYS A 221 -14.53 14.66 27.19
C LYS A 221 -13.64 13.70 26.41
N MET A 222 -13.00 12.74 27.11
CA MET A 222 -12.08 11.76 26.53
C MET A 222 -12.78 10.65 25.74
N ASN A 223 -14.08 10.41 25.97
CA ASN A 223 -14.82 9.37 25.26
C ASN A 223 -14.92 9.61 23.75
N GLY A 224 -14.81 10.85 23.29
CA GLY A 224 -14.83 11.20 21.88
C GLY A 224 -13.45 11.25 21.20
N ILE A 225 -12.36 10.99 21.94
CA ILE A 225 -10.99 11.03 21.37
C ILE A 225 -10.70 9.72 20.64
N PRO A 226 -10.46 9.72 19.32
CA PRO A 226 -10.24 8.48 18.58
C PRO A 226 -8.98 7.73 19.04
N ILE A 227 -9.03 6.40 18.95
CA ILE A 227 -7.90 5.50 19.15
C ILE A 227 -7.70 4.72 17.86
N ILE A 228 -6.65 5.06 17.13
CA ILE A 228 -6.36 4.54 15.79
C ILE A 228 -5.09 3.70 15.84
N SER A 229 -4.98 2.66 15.00
CA SER A 229 -3.73 1.99 14.74
C SER A 229 -3.44 1.84 13.26
N ASN A 230 -2.17 2.03 12.88
CA ASN A 230 -1.66 1.57 11.59
C ASN A 230 -0.84 0.31 11.78
N ASN A 231 -1.10 -0.67 10.92
CA ASN A 231 -0.49 -1.98 10.97
C ASN A 231 0.19 -2.25 9.63
N ASN A 232 1.51 -2.41 9.65
CA ASN A 232 2.30 -2.82 8.50
C ASN A 232 2.94 -4.20 8.74
N ASN A 233 3.50 -4.79 7.69
CA ASN A 233 4.15 -6.10 7.75
C ASN A 233 5.58 -6.05 7.18
N PHE A 234 6.36 -5.05 7.58
CA PHE A 234 7.75 -4.93 7.16
C PHE A 234 8.61 -6.01 7.80
N ALA A 235 9.64 -6.44 7.07
CA ALA A 235 10.65 -7.36 7.59
C ALA A 235 11.53 -6.61 8.59
N LYS A 236 11.51 -7.05 9.85
CA LYS A 236 12.31 -6.42 10.91
C LYS A 236 13.81 -6.62 10.66
N GLY A 237 14.57 -5.54 10.63
CA GLY A 237 16.03 -5.57 10.53
C GLY A 237 16.70 -6.05 11.82
N GLN A 238 17.94 -6.55 11.72
CA GLN A 238 18.79 -6.85 12.89
C GLN A 238 19.39 -5.58 13.53
N GLY A 239 19.23 -4.42 12.87
CA GLY A 239 19.55 -3.08 13.35
C GLY A 239 18.51 -2.10 12.82
N ALA A 240 18.93 -1.13 11.99
CA ALA A 240 17.99 -0.31 11.24
C ALA A 240 17.08 -1.20 10.37
N THR A 241 15.77 -0.95 10.41
CA THR A 241 14.84 -1.57 9.46
C THR A 241 14.83 -0.72 8.20
N LEU A 242 15.31 -1.27 7.10
CA LEU A 242 15.36 -0.59 5.80
C LEU A 242 14.17 -1.01 4.94
N LEU A 243 13.42 -0.02 4.47
CA LEU A 243 12.22 -0.17 3.66
C LEU A 243 12.59 -0.17 2.16
N SER A 244 11.73 -0.77 1.33
CA SER A 244 11.65 -0.37 -0.08
C SER A 244 10.91 0.96 -0.21
N MET A 245 10.92 1.55 -1.41
CA MET A 245 10.04 2.68 -1.72
C MET A 245 8.56 2.31 -1.54
N ASP A 246 8.16 1.11 -1.98
CA ASP A 246 6.78 0.64 -1.83
C ASP A 246 6.38 0.47 -0.35
N ASP A 247 7.27 -0.05 0.50
CA ASP A 247 7.04 -0.15 1.94
C ASP A 247 6.92 1.24 2.58
N ALA A 248 7.74 2.21 2.13
CA ALA A 248 7.65 3.59 2.58
C ALA A 248 6.36 4.27 2.09
N SER A 249 5.93 4.04 0.84
CA SER A 249 4.66 4.55 0.32
C SER A 249 3.48 3.95 1.10
N THR A 250 3.51 2.64 1.36
CA THR A 250 2.53 1.94 2.19
C THR A 250 2.41 2.58 3.58
N LEU A 251 3.53 2.99 4.19
CA LEU A 251 3.52 3.70 5.48
C LEU A 251 2.75 5.02 5.41
N PHE A 252 2.94 5.79 4.33
CA PHE A 252 2.23 7.05 4.08
C PHE A 252 0.75 6.82 3.74
N HIS A 253 0.44 5.80 2.94
CA HIS A 253 -0.91 5.37 2.60
C HIS A 253 -1.74 5.12 3.87
N GLU A 254 -1.24 4.26 4.77
CA GLU A 254 -1.94 3.95 6.02
C GLU A 254 -2.09 5.18 6.91
N MET A 255 -1.13 6.12 6.86
CA MET A 255 -1.25 7.36 7.62
C MET A 255 -2.37 8.26 7.09
N GLY A 256 -2.65 8.27 5.79
CA GLY A 256 -3.81 9.00 5.27
C GLY A 256 -5.13 8.44 5.81
N HIS A 257 -5.26 7.13 5.94
CA HIS A 257 -6.39 6.52 6.67
C HIS A 257 -6.40 6.93 8.15
N ALA A 258 -5.23 6.95 8.81
CA ALA A 258 -5.14 7.37 10.19
C ALA A 258 -5.54 8.83 10.39
N HIS A 259 -5.09 9.76 9.53
CA HIS A 259 -5.49 11.16 9.54
C HIS A 259 -6.99 11.30 9.32
N HIS A 260 -7.56 10.56 8.37
CA HIS A 260 -9.01 10.55 8.13
C HIS A 260 -9.81 10.14 9.39
N GLY A 261 -9.30 9.16 10.15
CA GLY A 261 -9.86 8.77 11.45
C GLY A 261 -9.65 9.82 12.55
N MET A 262 -8.41 10.24 12.76
CA MET A 262 -7.98 11.10 13.88
C MET A 262 -8.53 12.52 13.79
N LEU A 263 -8.61 13.08 12.58
CA LEU A 263 -9.04 14.46 12.34
C LEU A 263 -10.56 14.58 12.13
N SER A 264 -11.30 13.48 12.19
CA SER A 264 -12.76 13.53 12.09
C SER A 264 -13.35 14.39 13.20
N ASN A 265 -14.31 15.24 12.86
CA ASN A 265 -14.99 16.11 13.83
C ASN A 265 -16.48 16.16 13.55
N VAL A 266 -17.17 15.08 13.89
CA VAL A 266 -18.62 14.94 13.65
C VAL A 266 -19.39 14.73 14.95
N THR A 267 -20.70 15.00 14.90
CA THR A 267 -21.59 14.74 16.03
C THR A 267 -21.85 13.25 16.21
N TYR A 268 -22.21 12.53 15.14
CA TYR A 268 -22.67 11.14 15.25
C TYR A 268 -21.56 10.15 14.96
N LYS A 269 -21.32 9.21 15.88
CA LYS A 269 -20.34 8.12 15.72
C LYS A 269 -20.44 7.38 14.38
N ARG A 270 -21.66 7.12 13.90
CA ARG A 270 -21.90 6.41 12.63
C ARG A 270 -21.32 7.12 11.40
N LEU A 271 -21.06 8.42 11.49
CA LEU A 271 -20.55 9.26 10.40
C LEU A 271 -19.08 9.67 10.63
N SER A 272 -18.41 9.08 11.62
CA SER A 272 -17.06 9.50 12.03
C SER A 272 -15.97 8.70 11.33
N GLY A 273 -14.79 9.31 11.25
CA GLY A 273 -13.57 8.70 10.72
C GLY A 273 -13.76 8.19 9.31
N THR A 274 -13.31 6.96 9.08
CA THR A 274 -13.35 6.28 7.79
C THR A 274 -14.72 5.63 7.48
N ASN A 275 -15.78 5.94 8.24
CA ASN A 275 -17.15 5.50 7.94
C ASN A 275 -17.79 6.32 6.80
N VAL A 276 -17.12 6.30 5.66
CA VAL A 276 -17.50 6.94 4.40
C VAL A 276 -17.88 5.87 3.37
N LEU A 277 -18.25 6.31 2.16
CA LEU A 277 -18.47 5.39 1.04
C LEU A 277 -17.15 4.69 0.69
N THR A 278 -17.20 3.37 0.46
CA THR A 278 -15.97 2.56 0.29
C THR A 278 -15.12 2.99 -0.90
N ASP A 279 -15.73 3.53 -1.95
CA ASP A 279 -15.02 4.07 -3.12
C ASP A 279 -14.58 5.54 -2.95
N PHE A 280 -14.69 6.09 -1.74
CA PHE A 280 -14.09 7.35 -1.32
C PHE A 280 -12.99 7.16 -0.27
N VAL A 281 -13.03 6.07 0.50
CA VAL A 281 -12.16 5.88 1.67
C VAL A 281 -10.66 5.92 1.33
N GLU A 282 -10.30 5.51 0.11
CA GLU A 282 -8.92 5.51 -0.37
C GLU A 282 -8.40 6.89 -0.82
N LEU A 283 -9.25 7.91 -0.91
CA LEU A 283 -8.79 9.23 -1.34
C LEU A 283 -7.75 9.82 -0.37
N PRO A 284 -7.97 9.87 0.96
CA PRO A 284 -6.97 10.44 1.87
C PRO A 284 -5.68 9.62 1.96
N SER A 285 -5.78 8.29 1.85
CA SER A 285 -4.60 7.40 1.86
C SER A 285 -3.73 7.63 0.62
N GLN A 286 -4.32 7.59 -0.57
CA GLN A 286 -3.60 7.82 -1.83
C GLN A 286 -3.03 9.24 -1.94
N LEU A 287 -3.75 10.25 -1.45
CA LEU A 287 -3.22 11.63 -1.40
C LEU A 287 -1.98 11.74 -0.50
N MET A 288 -1.90 10.94 0.57
CA MET A 288 -0.75 10.98 1.46
C MET A 288 0.51 10.39 0.82
N GLU A 289 0.38 9.41 -0.08
CA GLU A 289 1.51 8.79 -0.78
C GLU A 289 2.35 9.83 -1.55
N HIS A 290 1.69 10.79 -2.21
CA HIS A 290 2.36 11.85 -2.98
C HIS A 290 3.31 12.74 -2.16
N TRP A 291 3.14 12.82 -0.83
CA TRP A 291 4.07 13.59 0.01
C TRP A 291 5.43 12.91 0.14
N LEU A 292 5.49 11.58 0.12
CA LEU A 292 6.75 10.85 0.14
C LEU A 292 7.61 11.20 -1.08
N GLU A 293 6.99 11.44 -2.24
CA GLU A 293 7.68 11.74 -3.50
C GLU A 293 8.23 13.18 -3.58
N GLN A 294 7.84 14.05 -2.64
CA GLN A 294 8.32 15.43 -2.64
C GLN A 294 9.82 15.48 -2.31
N PRO A 295 10.64 16.20 -3.08
CA PRO A 295 12.09 16.27 -2.85
C PRO A 295 12.47 16.68 -1.43
N GLU A 296 11.73 17.63 -0.85
CA GLU A 296 11.99 18.13 0.49
C GLU A 296 11.75 17.05 1.56
N VAL A 297 10.83 16.12 1.30
CA VAL A 297 10.55 14.98 2.18
C VAL A 297 11.63 13.92 2.00
N LEU A 298 11.96 13.52 0.77
CA LEU A 298 13.03 12.54 0.51
C LEU A 298 14.41 13.02 0.98
N GLN A 299 14.70 14.32 0.90
CA GLN A 299 15.96 14.88 1.38
C GLN A 299 16.12 14.83 2.91
N SER A 300 15.03 14.64 3.67
CA SER A 300 15.10 14.45 5.12
C SER A 300 15.64 13.07 5.53
N PHE A 301 15.67 12.11 4.61
CA PHE A 301 16.19 10.77 4.85
C PHE A 301 17.72 10.76 4.85
N GLN A 302 18.30 9.91 5.70
CA GLN A 302 19.74 9.80 5.87
C GLN A 302 20.19 8.35 5.68
N HIS A 303 21.40 8.19 5.16
CA HIS A 303 22.02 6.87 5.06
C HIS A 303 22.22 6.29 6.46
N HIS A 304 21.69 5.09 6.70
CA HIS A 304 21.67 4.51 8.06
C HIS A 304 23.06 4.28 8.69
N GLU A 305 24.12 4.17 7.88
CA GLU A 305 25.51 4.04 8.36
C GLU A 305 26.29 5.35 8.38
N THR A 306 26.13 6.23 7.39
CA THR A 306 27.01 7.41 7.20
C THR A 306 26.35 8.71 7.66
N GLY A 307 25.01 8.73 7.80
CA GLY A 307 24.24 9.93 8.10
C GLY A 307 24.11 10.91 6.93
N GLU A 308 24.66 10.58 5.75
CA GLU A 308 24.61 11.45 4.57
C GLU A 308 23.20 11.48 3.97
N SER A 309 22.77 12.65 3.49
CA SER A 309 21.51 12.80 2.77
C SER A 309 21.52 12.07 1.42
N ILE A 310 20.33 11.78 0.89
CA ILE A 310 20.17 11.20 -0.45
C ILE A 310 20.81 12.15 -1.50
N PRO A 311 21.74 11.67 -2.33
CA PRO A 311 22.30 12.48 -3.41
C PRO A 311 21.22 12.95 -4.38
N LEU A 312 21.26 14.22 -4.79
CA LEU A 312 20.28 14.78 -5.74
C LEU A 312 20.21 13.98 -7.05
N GLU A 313 21.35 13.50 -7.54
CA GLU A 313 21.41 12.65 -8.73
C GLU A 313 20.57 11.38 -8.58
N LEU A 314 20.55 10.77 -7.38
CA LEU A 314 19.75 9.56 -7.12
C LEU A 314 18.25 9.88 -7.09
N LEU A 315 17.86 11.07 -6.61
CA LEU A 315 16.47 11.54 -6.66
C LEU A 315 16.02 11.83 -8.09
N ASP A 316 16.88 12.43 -8.90
CA ASP A 316 16.60 12.69 -10.32
C ASP A 316 16.44 11.37 -11.11
N GLN A 317 17.29 10.38 -10.82
CA GLN A 317 17.19 9.03 -11.39
C GLN A 317 15.88 8.33 -10.97
N LEU A 318 15.50 8.42 -9.69
CA LEU A 318 14.24 7.88 -9.19
C LEU A 318 13.05 8.49 -9.93
N LYS A 319 13.00 9.83 -10.03
CA LYS A 319 11.94 10.55 -10.77
C LYS A 319 11.90 10.19 -12.25
N ALA A 320 13.06 10.00 -12.88
CA ALA A 320 13.12 9.60 -14.29
C ALA A 320 12.55 8.19 -14.51
N ALA A 321 12.69 7.30 -13.52
CA ALA A 321 12.19 5.94 -13.55
C ALA A 321 10.72 5.80 -13.10
N ASP A 322 10.10 6.85 -12.55
CA ASP A 322 8.76 6.82 -11.94
C ASP A 322 7.63 6.42 -12.89
N ASN A 323 7.78 6.72 -14.18
CA ASN A 323 6.79 6.34 -15.21
C ASN A 323 7.11 5.00 -15.90
N PHE A 324 8.17 4.31 -15.47
CA PHE A 324 8.54 3.03 -16.05
C PHE A 324 7.63 1.93 -15.52
N ASN A 325 7.10 1.08 -16.41
CA ASN A 325 6.29 -0.10 -16.07
C ASN A 325 4.87 0.19 -15.54
N ASN A 326 4.46 1.47 -15.47
CA ASN A 326 3.11 1.87 -15.05
C ASN A 326 2.00 1.30 -15.93
N GLY A 327 2.27 1.02 -17.21
CA GLY A 327 1.31 0.36 -18.09
C GLY A 327 0.94 -1.03 -17.58
N PHE A 328 1.93 -1.86 -17.32
CA PHE A 328 1.76 -3.19 -16.74
C PHE A 328 1.08 -3.16 -15.38
N GLU A 329 1.54 -2.28 -14.48
CA GLU A 329 0.97 -2.16 -13.13
C GLU A 329 -0.49 -1.73 -13.17
N THR A 330 -0.83 -0.79 -14.06
CA THR A 330 -2.22 -0.35 -14.25
C THR A 330 -3.09 -1.49 -14.82
N VAL A 331 -2.58 -2.30 -15.74
CA VAL A 331 -3.30 -3.48 -16.27
C VAL A 331 -3.42 -4.60 -15.22
N GLU A 332 -2.47 -4.75 -14.31
CA GLU A 332 -2.57 -5.71 -13.19
C GLU A 332 -3.64 -5.26 -12.18
N TYR A 333 -3.82 -3.95 -12.03
CA TYR A 333 -4.79 -3.34 -11.11
C TYR A 333 -6.22 -3.24 -11.67
N THR A 334 -6.38 -2.94 -12.97
CA THR A 334 -7.68 -2.72 -13.65
C THR A 334 -8.19 -3.96 -14.36
#